data_AF-A0A2G9RSK1-F1
#
_entry.id   AF-A0A2G9RSK1-F1
#
_cell.length_a   1.000
_cell.length_b   1.000
_cell.length_c   1.000
_cell.angle_alpha   90.00
_cell.angle_beta   90.00
_cell.angle_gamma   90.00
#
_symmetry.space_group_name_H-M   'P 1'
#
loop_
_entity.id
_entity.type
_entity.pdbx_description
1 polymer ?
#
loop_
_entity_poly.entity_id
_entity_poly.type
_entity_poly.pdbx_seq_one_letter_code
_entity_poly.pdbx_strand_id
1 'polypeptide(L)'
;MEELSFDSSVALNFQTAGVEMDLNDGLFQQNARCGYVLKPAFMRSVDTNFNPDQPQDTEGYSPVTLSIQVSGFPAVLQSESKMVLHSVISAQQLPKVENSKEGSIVDPLVRVEIFGVPIDQMKLETKYIENNGFNPLWNEKLLFKIHVPELALVRFVVEDYDKTTRNDFVGQYTLPFKSIKSGYRHIHLLSKDGMKIAPASLFVFIRVIDVASLVQGTEV
;
A
#
# COMPACT_ATOMS: atom_id res chain seq x y z
N MET A 1 -6.13 -24.61 -25.53
CA MET A 1 -5.54 -23.27 -25.51
C MET A 1 -6.58 -22.40 -24.84
N GLU A 2 -6.45 -22.20 -23.53
CA GLU A 2 -7.32 -21.24 -22.84
C GLU A 2 -6.92 -19.84 -23.31
N GLU A 3 -7.89 -19.05 -23.76
CA GLU A 3 -7.65 -17.63 -23.94
C GLU A 3 -7.47 -17.01 -22.56
N LEU A 4 -6.31 -16.42 -22.31
CA LEU A 4 -6.09 -15.56 -21.16
C LEU A 4 -6.97 -14.32 -21.32
N SER A 5 -8.19 -14.35 -20.75
CA SER A 5 -9.12 -13.24 -20.90
C SER A 5 -8.64 -12.05 -20.08
N PHE A 6 -7.96 -11.13 -20.75
CA PHE A 6 -7.68 -9.81 -20.20
C PHE A 6 -8.95 -8.99 -20.28
N ASP A 7 -9.87 -9.21 -19.34
CA ASP A 7 -11.17 -8.53 -19.28
C ASP A 7 -10.99 -7.01 -19.21
N SER A 8 -11.75 -6.28 -20.02
CA SER A 8 -11.73 -4.81 -20.08
C SER A 8 -12.89 -4.17 -19.30
N SER A 9 -13.88 -4.97 -18.89
CA SER A 9 -15.06 -4.56 -18.15
C SER A 9 -15.30 -5.52 -17.00
N VAL A 10 -14.99 -5.09 -15.77
CA VAL A 10 -15.27 -5.83 -14.54
C VAL A 10 -16.41 -5.11 -13.82
N ALA A 11 -17.57 -5.77 -13.69
CA ALA A 11 -18.73 -5.17 -13.05
C ALA A 11 -18.70 -5.39 -11.53
N LEU A 12 -18.84 -4.31 -10.77
CA LEU A 12 -18.90 -4.32 -9.30
C LEU A 12 -20.19 -3.66 -8.80
N ASN A 13 -20.61 -4.02 -7.60
CA ASN A 13 -21.70 -3.37 -6.88
C ASN A 13 -21.21 -2.08 -6.23
N PHE A 14 -21.31 -0.95 -6.93
CA PHE A 14 -20.88 0.37 -6.42
C PHE A 14 -21.56 0.80 -5.11
N GLN A 15 -22.72 0.22 -4.79
CA GLN A 15 -23.43 0.41 -3.52
C GLN A 15 -22.86 -0.40 -2.34
N THR A 16 -21.88 -1.28 -2.58
CA THR A 16 -21.31 -2.17 -1.57
C THR A 16 -19.90 -1.73 -1.18
N ALA A 17 -19.81 -1.01 -0.06
CA ALA A 17 -18.56 -0.61 0.57
C ALA A 17 -17.71 -1.83 0.98
N GLY A 18 -16.48 -1.93 0.48
CA GLY A 18 -15.61 -3.10 0.63
C GLY A 18 -14.25 -2.95 -0.06
N VAL A 19 -13.39 -3.95 0.11
CA VAL A 19 -12.01 -3.95 -0.43
C VAL A 19 -12.02 -3.91 -1.96
N GLU A 20 -13.04 -4.52 -2.57
CA GLU A 20 -13.28 -4.57 -4.01
C GLU A 20 -13.52 -3.17 -4.57
N MET A 21 -14.33 -2.35 -3.89
CA MET A 21 -14.55 -0.95 -4.25
C MET A 21 -13.34 -0.06 -3.92
N ASP A 22 -12.64 -0.30 -2.81
CA ASP A 22 -11.39 0.41 -2.50
C ASP A 22 -10.34 0.21 -3.61
N LEU A 23 -10.21 -1.01 -4.13
CA LEU A 23 -9.32 -1.36 -5.24
C LEU A 23 -9.76 -0.73 -6.55
N ASN A 24 -11.05 -0.78 -6.87
CA ASN A 24 -11.62 -0.12 -8.04
C ASN A 24 -11.35 1.39 -8.03
N ASP A 25 -11.71 2.06 -6.95
CA ASP A 25 -11.56 3.52 -6.82
C ASP A 25 -10.10 3.92 -6.73
N GLY A 26 -9.23 3.07 -6.14
CA GLY A 26 -7.78 3.21 -6.20
C GLY A 26 -7.24 3.13 -7.63
N LEU A 27 -7.66 2.13 -8.41
CA LEU A 27 -7.24 1.94 -9.80
C LEU A 27 -7.65 3.13 -10.69
N PHE A 28 -8.92 3.53 -10.59
CA PHE A 28 -9.53 4.57 -11.41
C PHE A 28 -9.28 6.01 -10.89
N GLN A 29 -8.52 6.19 -9.80
CA GLN A 29 -7.95 7.49 -9.46
C GLN A 29 -6.91 7.99 -10.49
N GLN A 30 -6.36 7.09 -11.29
CA GLN A 30 -5.48 7.43 -12.42
C GLN A 30 -6.23 8.20 -13.52
N ASN A 31 -5.47 8.75 -14.47
CA ASN A 31 -5.98 9.35 -15.70
C ASN A 31 -7.12 10.37 -15.45
N ALA A 32 -6.95 11.21 -14.42
CA ALA A 32 -7.92 12.22 -13.99
C ALA A 32 -9.34 11.68 -13.68
N ARG A 33 -9.48 10.42 -13.28
CA ARG A 33 -10.78 9.77 -12.95
C ARG A 33 -11.76 9.70 -14.12
N CYS A 34 -11.27 9.61 -15.36
CA CYS A 34 -12.11 9.54 -16.55
C CYS A 34 -12.83 8.18 -16.75
N GLY A 35 -12.66 7.21 -15.84
CA GLY A 35 -13.22 5.85 -15.96
C GLY A 35 -12.45 4.90 -16.88
N TYR A 36 -11.33 5.34 -17.49
CA TYR A 36 -10.53 4.52 -18.39
C TYR A 36 -9.04 4.56 -18.01
N VAL A 37 -8.44 3.38 -17.84
CA VAL A 37 -7.00 3.19 -17.57
C VAL A 37 -6.41 2.31 -18.68
N LEU A 38 -5.33 2.77 -19.30
CA LEU A 38 -4.67 2.03 -20.38
C LEU A 38 -3.92 0.82 -19.80
N LYS A 39 -4.16 -0.37 -20.37
CA LYS A 39 -3.47 -1.60 -19.97
C LYS A 39 -1.95 -1.53 -20.26
N PRO A 40 -1.11 -2.21 -19.45
CA PRO A 40 0.32 -2.37 -19.72
C PRO A 40 0.61 -2.86 -21.13
N ALA A 41 1.77 -2.51 -21.69
CA ALA A 41 2.12 -2.82 -23.08
C ALA A 41 2.05 -4.33 -23.38
N PHE A 42 2.53 -5.17 -22.45
CA PHE A 42 2.48 -6.63 -22.59
C PHE A 42 1.06 -7.22 -22.58
N MET A 43 0.05 -6.52 -22.07
CA MET A 43 -1.37 -6.95 -22.18
C MET A 43 -2.10 -6.37 -23.40
N ARG A 44 -1.40 -5.61 -24.25
CA ARG A 44 -1.95 -5.01 -25.48
C ARG A 44 -1.38 -5.63 -26.75
N SER A 45 -0.37 -6.49 -26.64
CA SER A 45 0.13 -7.30 -27.76
C SER A 45 -0.76 -8.52 -27.96
N VAL A 46 -1.01 -8.88 -29.22
CA VAL A 46 -1.71 -10.12 -29.58
C VAL A 46 -0.80 -11.33 -29.33
N ASP A 47 0.49 -11.17 -29.58
CA ASP A 47 1.52 -12.22 -29.43
C ASP A 47 2.07 -12.31 -27.99
N THR A 48 1.29 -11.89 -26.98
CA THR A 48 1.77 -11.89 -25.60
C THR A 48 1.83 -13.28 -24.99
N ASN A 49 2.95 -13.57 -24.33
CA ASN A 49 3.14 -14.79 -23.54
C ASN A 49 2.91 -14.57 -22.03
N PHE A 50 2.43 -13.39 -21.61
CA PHE A 50 2.28 -13.04 -20.20
C PHE A 50 1.29 -13.97 -19.48
N ASN A 51 1.82 -14.83 -18.60
CA ASN A 51 1.03 -15.66 -17.70
C ASN A 51 0.99 -15.01 -16.29
N PRO A 52 -0.17 -14.65 -15.73
CA PRO A 52 -0.25 -14.08 -14.39
C PRO A 52 0.21 -15.03 -13.28
N ASP A 53 0.10 -16.35 -13.46
CA ASP A 53 0.59 -17.36 -12.51
C ASP A 53 2.10 -17.60 -12.60
N GLN A 54 2.71 -17.22 -13.74
CA GLN A 54 4.13 -17.40 -14.02
C GLN A 54 4.76 -16.15 -14.65
N PRO A 55 4.70 -14.97 -13.99
CA PRO A 55 5.14 -13.71 -14.60
C PRO A 55 6.65 -13.69 -14.89
N GLN A 56 7.45 -14.51 -14.20
CA GLN A 56 8.89 -14.66 -14.44
C GLN A 56 9.27 -15.14 -15.85
N ASP A 57 8.34 -15.78 -16.55
CA ASP A 57 8.58 -16.33 -17.90
C ASP A 57 8.24 -15.30 -19.01
N THR A 58 7.84 -14.08 -18.63
CA THR A 58 7.47 -12.99 -19.56
C THR A 58 8.70 -12.19 -19.98
N GLU A 59 8.79 -11.81 -21.26
CA GLU A 59 9.85 -10.92 -21.74
C GLU A 59 9.81 -9.55 -21.03
N GLY A 60 10.97 -9.07 -20.57
CA GLY A 60 11.09 -7.78 -19.85
C GLY A 60 10.73 -7.83 -18.37
N TYR A 61 10.58 -9.02 -17.79
CA TYR A 61 10.36 -9.22 -16.35
C TYR A 61 11.46 -8.54 -15.50
N SER A 62 11.06 -7.56 -14.68
CA SER A 62 11.94 -6.81 -13.79
C SER A 62 11.30 -6.57 -12.42
N PRO A 63 11.57 -7.44 -11.41
CA PRO A 63 10.99 -7.32 -10.09
C PRO A 63 11.58 -6.12 -9.32
N VAL A 64 10.76 -5.50 -8.49
CA VAL A 64 11.09 -4.30 -7.72
C VAL A 64 10.85 -4.57 -6.23
N THR A 65 11.71 -4.04 -5.37
CA THR A 65 11.52 -4.08 -3.91
C THR A 65 10.91 -2.77 -3.42
N LEU A 66 9.72 -2.87 -2.85
CA LEU A 66 9.02 -1.77 -2.17
C LEU A 66 9.35 -1.80 -0.68
N SER A 67 10.07 -0.80 -0.22
CA SER A 67 10.32 -0.54 1.19
C SER A 67 9.40 0.58 1.67
N ILE A 68 8.31 0.23 2.35
CA ILE A 68 7.44 1.21 3.01
C ILE A 68 7.93 1.43 4.43
N GLN A 69 8.10 2.71 4.76
CA GLN A 69 8.73 3.15 5.99
C GLN A 69 7.91 4.29 6.65
N VAL A 70 6.81 4.03 7.39
CA VAL A 70 5.75 4.98 7.84
C VAL A 70 6.20 6.18 8.76
N SER A 71 7.13 7.06 8.34
CA SER A 71 8.01 8.00 9.13
C SER A 71 7.45 9.33 9.77
N GLY A 72 8.34 10.27 10.19
CA GLY A 72 8.17 11.32 11.25
C GLY A 72 9.48 12.10 11.55
N PHE A 73 9.43 13.32 12.13
CA PHE A 73 10.57 14.27 12.12
C PHE A 73 11.64 14.10 13.25
N PRO A 74 12.88 14.65 13.09
CA PRO A 74 14.08 14.12 13.74
C PRO A 74 14.55 14.86 15.01
N ALA A 75 15.37 14.18 15.81
CA ALA A 75 16.13 14.78 16.92
C ALA A 75 17.64 14.45 16.85
N VAL A 76 18.43 15.52 16.72
CA VAL A 76 19.85 15.68 17.10
C VAL A 76 20.92 14.87 16.35
N LEU A 77 21.78 15.62 15.65
CA LEU A 77 23.12 15.21 15.20
C LEU A 77 24.03 14.88 16.38
N GLN A 78 24.77 13.77 16.31
CA GLN A 78 26.14 13.73 16.84
C GLN A 78 26.99 12.59 16.27
N SER A 79 28.20 12.95 15.85
CA SER A 79 29.39 12.11 15.65
C SER A 79 29.39 11.06 14.52
N GLU A 80 30.18 11.36 13.48
CA GLU A 80 31.06 10.43 12.77
C GLU A 80 30.47 9.12 12.19
N SER A 81 30.30 9.12 10.86
CA SER A 81 30.66 7.98 10.02
C SER A 81 29.89 6.66 10.20
N LYS A 82 28.55 6.72 10.33
CA LYS A 82 27.68 5.57 10.04
C LYS A 82 26.34 5.99 9.42
N MET A 83 26.12 5.67 8.15
CA MET A 83 24.89 6.01 7.42
C MET A 83 23.74 5.05 7.79
N VAL A 84 23.14 5.27 8.97
CA VAL A 84 22.00 4.47 9.45
C VAL A 84 20.69 5.07 8.93
N LEU A 85 20.05 4.41 7.95
CA LEU A 85 18.71 4.79 7.47
C LEU A 85 17.64 4.44 8.52
N HIS A 86 17.20 5.43 9.31
CA HIS A 86 16.16 5.24 10.32
C HIS A 86 14.73 5.37 9.76
N SER A 87 14.06 4.23 9.69
CA SER A 87 12.76 3.89 10.31
C SER A 87 11.47 4.72 10.07
N VAL A 88 10.40 4.06 10.51
CA VAL A 88 8.95 4.29 10.38
C VAL A 88 8.45 4.89 11.68
N ILE A 89 7.65 5.93 11.67
CA ILE A 89 7.42 6.80 12.82
C ILE A 89 5.88 7.00 12.99
N SER A 90 5.12 7.92 12.34
CA SER A 90 3.79 8.36 12.87
C SER A 90 2.52 8.44 11.97
N ALA A 91 1.31 8.25 12.54
CA ALA A 91 0.00 8.74 12.00
C ALA A 91 -0.50 10.01 12.74
N GLN A 92 -1.59 10.61 12.26
CA GLN A 92 -2.18 11.82 12.82
C GLN A 92 -3.72 11.72 12.87
N GLN A 93 -4.30 12.07 14.02
CA GLN A 93 -5.73 12.32 14.25
C GLN A 93 -6.66 11.26 13.65
N LEU A 94 -6.41 9.99 14.00
CA LEU A 94 -7.27 8.88 13.62
C LEU A 94 -8.64 9.03 14.29
N PRO A 95 -9.75 8.80 13.55
CA PRO A 95 -11.09 8.89 14.11
C PRO A 95 -11.32 7.77 15.12
N LYS A 96 -12.15 8.04 16.13
CA LYS A 96 -12.72 6.99 16.97
C LYS A 96 -13.77 6.23 16.15
N VAL A 97 -13.73 4.89 16.17
CA VAL A 97 -14.71 4.05 15.47
C VAL A 97 -16.06 4.10 16.20
N GLU A 98 -17.17 4.23 15.47
CA GLU A 98 -18.50 4.53 16.03
C GLU A 98 -19.01 3.49 17.05
N ASN A 99 -18.61 2.22 16.93
CA ASN A 99 -19.04 1.12 17.80
C ASN A 99 -18.10 0.88 19.00
N SER A 100 -17.02 1.64 19.13
CA SER A 100 -16.05 1.46 20.22
C SER A 100 -16.58 1.98 21.56
N LYS A 101 -16.15 1.34 22.66
CA LYS A 101 -16.68 1.58 24.02
C LYS A 101 -16.59 3.05 24.43
N GLU A 102 -17.58 3.55 25.17
CA GLU A 102 -17.53 4.93 25.69
C GLU A 102 -16.26 5.13 26.53
N GLY A 103 -15.52 6.22 26.27
CA GLY A 103 -14.20 6.46 26.88
C GLY A 103 -13.00 5.68 26.31
N SER A 104 -13.17 4.67 25.44
CA SER A 104 -12.00 4.01 24.80
C SER A 104 -11.24 4.96 23.87
N ILE A 105 -9.94 4.73 23.75
CA ILE A 105 -9.06 5.34 22.75
C ILE A 105 -8.68 4.23 21.75
N VAL A 106 -8.47 4.59 20.49
CA VAL A 106 -8.04 3.67 19.43
C VAL A 106 -6.66 3.07 19.80
N ASP A 107 -6.52 1.77 19.59
CA ASP A 107 -5.27 0.99 19.67
C ASP A 107 -4.73 0.73 18.23
N PRO A 108 -4.22 1.74 17.48
CA PRO A 108 -4.09 1.61 16.04
C PRO A 108 -2.91 0.73 15.60
N LEU A 109 -3.15 -0.09 14.58
CA LEU A 109 -2.13 -0.73 13.75
C LEU A 109 -2.25 -0.29 12.29
N VAL A 110 -1.16 -0.38 11.53
CA VAL A 110 -1.14 -0.13 10.09
C VAL A 110 -0.83 -1.42 9.36
N ARG A 111 -1.73 -1.81 8.45
CA ARG A 111 -1.61 -2.98 7.60
C ARG A 111 -1.47 -2.52 6.15
N VAL A 112 -0.46 -3.03 5.46
CA VAL A 112 -0.19 -2.75 4.05
C VAL A 112 -0.37 -4.04 3.26
N GLU A 113 -1.23 -3.96 2.25
CA GLU A 113 -1.59 -5.06 1.36
C GLU A 113 -1.12 -4.75 -0.06
N ILE A 114 -0.57 -5.76 -0.73
CA ILE A 114 -0.29 -5.75 -2.16
C ILE A 114 -1.33 -6.63 -2.84
N PHE A 115 -1.96 -6.09 -3.88
CA PHE A 115 -2.90 -6.80 -4.76
C PHE A 115 -2.36 -6.77 -6.18
N GLY A 116 -2.58 -7.83 -6.95
CA GLY A 116 -2.02 -7.99 -8.30
C GLY A 116 -2.00 -9.45 -8.70
N VAL A 117 -0.99 -9.84 -9.49
CA VAL A 117 -0.70 -11.25 -9.81
C VAL A 117 -0.54 -12.10 -8.54
N PRO A 118 -0.87 -13.41 -8.54
CA PRO A 118 -0.86 -14.23 -7.34
C PRO A 118 0.46 -14.21 -6.54
N ILE A 119 1.62 -14.19 -7.22
CA ILE A 119 2.94 -14.13 -6.57
C ILE A 119 3.20 -12.82 -5.80
N ASP A 120 2.51 -11.73 -6.16
CA ASP A 120 2.62 -10.42 -5.51
C ASP A 120 1.66 -10.24 -4.34
N GLN A 121 0.68 -11.12 -4.16
CA GLN A 121 -0.34 -10.97 -3.12
C GLN A 121 0.25 -11.21 -1.74
N MET A 122 0.49 -10.12 -1.01
CA MET A 122 1.14 -10.13 0.31
C MET A 122 0.49 -9.11 1.22
N LYS A 123 0.45 -9.42 2.53
CA LYS A 123 -0.04 -8.52 3.57
C LYS A 123 0.98 -8.50 4.71
N LEU A 124 1.41 -7.32 5.12
CA LEU A 124 2.26 -7.12 6.30
C LEU A 124 1.67 -6.00 7.15
N GLU A 125 1.88 -6.07 8.46
CA GLU A 125 1.34 -5.13 9.43
C GLU A 125 2.39 -4.71 10.46
N THR A 126 2.20 -3.52 11.01
CA THR A 126 2.89 -3.08 12.22
C THR A 126 2.24 -3.72 13.45
N LYS A 127 2.88 -3.61 14.60
CA LYS A 127 2.22 -3.78 15.89
C LYS A 127 1.14 -2.71 16.07
N TYR A 128 0.24 -2.93 17.02
CA TYR A 128 -0.65 -1.89 17.52
C TYR A 128 0.08 -0.98 18.52
N ILE A 129 -0.40 0.26 18.65
CA ILE A 129 0.01 1.20 19.70
C ILE A 129 -1.16 1.35 20.67
N GLU A 130 -0.95 1.04 21.95
CA GLU A 130 -2.02 1.09 22.96
C GLU A 130 -2.43 2.54 23.29
N ASN A 131 -3.74 2.80 23.23
CA ASN A 131 -4.44 4.03 23.57
C ASN A 131 -3.87 5.32 22.95
N ASN A 132 -3.56 5.32 21.65
CA ASN A 132 -3.10 6.52 20.95
C ASN A 132 -3.62 6.64 19.50
N GLY A 133 -4.85 7.14 19.32
CA GLY A 133 -5.35 7.56 18.00
C GLY A 133 -4.83 8.94 17.53
N PHE A 134 -4.31 9.78 18.41
CA PHE A 134 -4.00 11.18 18.07
C PHE A 134 -2.68 11.34 17.30
N ASN A 135 -1.63 10.64 17.73
CA ASN A 135 -0.31 10.64 17.10
C ASN A 135 0.48 9.34 17.38
N PRO A 136 -0.05 8.15 17.00
CA PRO A 136 0.63 6.88 17.22
C PRO A 136 2.00 6.82 16.54
N LEU A 137 2.91 6.04 17.12
CA LEU A 137 4.32 5.99 16.74
C LEU A 137 4.85 4.54 16.64
N TRP A 138 5.07 4.01 15.43
CA TRP A 138 5.33 2.56 15.25
C TRP A 138 6.79 2.13 15.36
N ASN A 139 7.75 2.71 14.63
CA ASN A 139 9.15 2.21 14.59
C ASN A 139 9.44 1.29 13.36
N GLU A 140 8.41 0.63 12.80
CA GLU A 140 8.50 -0.65 12.05
C GLU A 140 8.48 -0.61 10.51
N LYS A 141 9.54 -1.11 9.86
CA LYS A 141 9.71 -1.15 8.40
C LYS A 141 9.02 -2.35 7.75
N LEU A 142 8.21 -2.11 6.71
CA LEU A 142 7.57 -3.16 5.90
C LEU A 142 8.28 -3.32 4.55
N LEU A 143 8.52 -4.55 4.13
CA LEU A 143 9.27 -4.91 2.93
C LEU A 143 8.46 -5.83 2.03
N PHE A 144 8.21 -5.40 0.80
CA PHE A 144 7.49 -6.17 -0.21
C PHE A 144 8.37 -6.36 -1.44
N LYS A 145 8.38 -7.57 -2.00
CA LYS A 145 8.92 -7.84 -3.33
C LYS A 145 7.74 -7.89 -4.30
N ILE A 146 7.81 -7.10 -5.37
CA ILE A 146 6.75 -6.95 -6.36
C ILE A 146 7.32 -7.33 -7.71
N HIS A 147 6.75 -8.37 -8.31
CA HIS A 147 7.19 -9.03 -9.51
C HIS A 147 6.57 -8.42 -10.77
N VAL A 148 5.33 -7.90 -10.68
CA VAL A 148 4.66 -7.16 -11.78
C VAL A 148 4.16 -5.79 -11.31
N PRO A 149 5.07 -4.80 -11.14
CA PRO A 149 4.75 -3.42 -10.73
C PRO A 149 3.63 -2.73 -11.53
N GLU A 150 3.46 -3.11 -12.79
CA GLU A 150 2.42 -2.65 -13.72
C GLU A 150 0.99 -3.01 -13.30
N LEU A 151 0.83 -4.13 -12.59
CA LEU A 151 -0.48 -4.67 -12.17
C LEU A 151 -0.70 -4.59 -10.65
N ALA A 152 0.33 -4.18 -9.91
CA ALA A 152 0.26 -4.07 -8.47
C ALA A 152 -0.56 -2.83 -8.02
N LEU A 153 -1.50 -3.04 -7.09
CA LEU A 153 -2.06 -2.01 -6.23
C LEU A 153 -1.53 -2.18 -4.80
N VAL A 154 -1.38 -1.06 -4.11
CA VAL A 154 -0.97 -1.00 -2.70
C VAL A 154 -2.11 -0.37 -1.91
N ARG A 155 -2.61 -1.10 -0.91
CA ARG A 155 -3.68 -0.67 -0.01
C ARG A 155 -3.12 -0.51 1.39
N PHE A 156 -3.20 0.70 1.91
CA PHE A 156 -2.90 1.03 3.30
C PHE A 156 -4.19 0.95 4.10
N VAL A 157 -4.16 0.29 5.24
CA VAL A 157 -5.31 0.12 6.13
C VAL A 157 -4.87 0.49 7.53
N VAL A 158 -5.73 1.23 8.23
CA VAL A 158 -5.62 1.46 9.67
C VAL A 158 -6.76 0.72 10.33
N GLU A 159 -6.42 -0.05 11.36
CA GLU A 159 -7.38 -0.81 12.16
C GLU A 159 -7.17 -0.50 13.65
N ASP A 160 -8.26 -0.55 14.41
CA ASP A 160 -8.30 -0.44 15.87
C ASP A 160 -8.22 -1.86 16.44
N TYR A 161 -7.16 -2.17 17.20
CA TYR A 161 -6.89 -3.52 17.67
C TYR A 161 -7.77 -3.90 18.86
N ASP A 162 -8.56 -4.98 18.72
CA ASP A 162 -9.33 -5.56 19.82
C ASP A 162 -8.74 -6.92 20.23
N LYS A 163 -8.41 -7.07 21.52
CA LYS A 163 -7.92 -8.32 22.13
C LYS A 163 -8.99 -9.43 22.16
N THR A 164 -10.27 -9.09 21.97
CA THR A 164 -11.44 -9.96 22.19
C THR A 164 -12.34 -10.15 20.97
N THR A 165 -12.31 -9.23 20.01
CA THR A 165 -13.12 -9.32 18.78
C THR A 165 -12.23 -9.17 17.54
N ARG A 166 -12.82 -8.88 16.37
CA ARG A 166 -12.05 -8.59 15.16
C ARG A 166 -11.69 -7.10 15.18
N ASN A 167 -10.46 -6.75 14.80
CA ASN A 167 -10.04 -5.36 14.66
C ASN A 167 -11.07 -4.52 13.88
N ASP A 168 -11.39 -3.36 14.43
CA ASP A 168 -12.34 -2.43 13.83
C ASP A 168 -11.65 -1.60 12.73
N PHE A 169 -12.38 -1.30 11.65
CA PHE A 169 -11.84 -0.51 10.54
C PHE A 169 -11.82 0.99 10.88
N VAL A 170 -10.64 1.61 10.82
CA VAL A 170 -10.46 3.05 11.06
C VAL A 170 -10.43 3.84 9.76
N GLY A 171 -9.72 3.34 8.73
CA GLY A 171 -9.63 3.99 7.44
C GLY A 171 -8.70 3.27 6.47
N GLN A 172 -8.80 3.59 5.18
CA GLN A 172 -7.92 3.04 4.13
C GLN A 172 -7.43 4.09 3.15
N TYR A 173 -6.38 3.77 2.40
CA TYR A 173 -6.07 4.45 1.15
C TYR A 173 -5.43 3.47 0.17
N THR A 174 -5.96 3.41 -1.05
CA THR A 174 -5.52 2.48 -2.09
C THR A 174 -5.03 3.23 -3.32
N LEU A 175 -3.88 2.83 -3.86
CA LEU A 175 -3.35 3.38 -5.11
C LEU A 175 -2.58 2.33 -5.93
N PRO A 176 -2.49 2.49 -7.26
CA PRO A 176 -1.62 1.67 -8.11
C PRO A 176 -0.16 1.91 -7.77
N PHE A 177 0.66 0.86 -7.81
CA PHE A 177 2.07 0.92 -7.48
C PHE A 177 2.81 1.99 -8.28
N LYS A 178 2.56 2.10 -9.60
CA LYS A 178 3.18 3.15 -10.45
C LYS A 178 2.80 4.59 -10.09
N SER A 179 1.77 4.80 -9.26
CA SER A 179 1.41 6.13 -8.73
C SER A 179 2.11 6.48 -7.42
N ILE A 180 2.86 5.55 -6.81
CA ILE A 180 3.60 5.77 -5.56
C ILE A 180 4.77 6.73 -5.79
N LYS A 181 4.88 7.73 -4.90
CA LYS A 181 5.99 8.70 -4.92
C LYS A 181 6.93 8.46 -3.75
N SER A 182 8.16 8.02 -4.04
CA SER A 182 9.23 7.88 -3.05
C SER A 182 9.50 9.16 -2.23
N GLY A 183 10.12 9.02 -1.07
CA GLY A 183 10.37 10.08 -0.09
C GLY A 183 9.25 10.20 0.95
N TYR A 184 9.28 11.30 1.72
CA TYR A 184 8.29 11.61 2.76
C TYR A 184 6.94 12.07 2.15
N ARG A 185 5.81 11.49 2.59
CA ARG A 185 4.45 11.70 2.08
C ARG A 185 3.42 11.58 3.20
N HIS A 186 2.34 12.37 3.14
CA HIS A 186 1.12 12.03 3.87
C HIS A 186 0.19 11.19 2.98
N ILE A 187 -0.43 10.18 3.58
CA ILE A 187 -1.52 9.39 2.99
C ILE A 187 -2.78 9.77 3.75
N HIS A 188 -3.69 10.47 3.08
CA HIS A 188 -4.96 10.89 3.67
C HIS A 188 -5.95 9.72 3.65
N LEU A 189 -6.51 9.39 4.82
CA LEU A 189 -7.36 8.21 4.96
C LEU A 189 -8.78 8.47 4.45
N LEU A 190 -9.38 7.42 3.90
CA LEU A 190 -10.74 7.34 3.44
C LEU A 190 -11.54 6.41 4.37
N SER A 191 -12.83 6.71 4.53
CA SER A 191 -13.79 5.85 5.21
C SER A 191 -14.09 4.60 4.37
N LYS A 192 -14.89 3.70 4.93
CA LYS A 192 -15.36 2.49 4.26
C LYS A 192 -16.09 2.80 2.93
N ASP A 193 -16.73 3.98 2.86
CA ASP A 193 -17.49 4.46 1.70
C ASP A 193 -16.66 5.39 0.78
N GLY A 194 -15.32 5.35 0.89
CA GLY A 194 -14.42 6.15 0.06
C GLY A 194 -14.35 7.65 0.39
N MET A 195 -15.06 8.10 1.44
CA MET A 195 -15.13 9.52 1.82
C MET A 195 -13.90 9.94 2.64
N LYS A 196 -13.37 11.15 2.39
CA LYS A 196 -12.18 11.65 3.10
C LYS A 196 -12.43 11.81 4.60
N ILE A 197 -11.62 11.15 5.42
CA ILE A 197 -11.58 11.34 6.87
C ILE A 197 -10.62 12.50 7.16
N ALA A 198 -11.09 13.74 7.08
CA ALA A 198 -10.24 14.89 7.46
C ALA A 198 -10.24 15.08 8.99
N PRO A 199 -9.08 15.29 9.65
CA PRO A 199 -7.73 15.45 9.10
C PRO A 199 -6.85 14.19 9.19
N ALA A 200 -7.45 13.00 9.29
CA ALA A 200 -6.73 11.74 9.52
C ALA A 200 -5.75 11.39 8.38
N SER A 201 -4.49 11.11 8.74
CA SER A 201 -3.48 10.65 7.77
C SER A 201 -2.39 9.78 8.39
N LEU A 202 -1.78 8.95 7.56
CA LEU A 202 -0.48 8.31 7.84
C LEU A 202 0.63 9.22 7.30
N PHE A 203 1.72 9.40 8.04
CA PHE A 203 2.94 9.99 7.48
C PHE A 203 3.91 8.86 7.14
N VAL A 204 4.40 8.82 5.89
CA VAL A 204 5.24 7.72 5.37
C VAL A 204 6.49 8.22 4.67
N PHE A 205 7.59 7.49 4.81
CA PHE A 205 8.71 7.51 3.88
C PHE A 205 8.56 6.28 2.98
N ILE A 206 8.65 6.44 1.67
CA ILE A 206 8.60 5.31 0.75
C ILE A 206 9.90 5.26 -0.04
N ARG A 207 10.49 4.06 -0.15
CA ARG A 207 11.65 3.81 -1.00
C ARG A 207 11.36 2.65 -1.92
N VAL A 208 11.36 2.93 -3.21
CA VAL A 208 11.32 1.93 -4.28
C VAL A 208 12.76 1.64 -4.71
N ILE A 209 13.15 0.36 -4.79
CA ILE A 209 14.49 -0.08 -5.20
C ILE A 209 14.32 -1.13 -6.29
N ASP A 210 14.87 -0.87 -7.48
CA ASP A 210 14.93 -1.84 -8.56
C ASP A 210 15.91 -2.98 -8.18
N VAL A 211 15.49 -4.24 -8.27
CA VAL A 211 16.34 -5.38 -7.91
C VAL A 211 17.51 -5.52 -8.89
N ALA A 212 17.36 -5.16 -10.16
CA ALA A 212 18.46 -5.15 -11.13
C ALA A 212 19.58 -4.18 -10.74
N SER A 213 19.23 -3.04 -10.12
CA SER A 213 20.20 -2.04 -9.67
C SER A 213 21.08 -2.49 -8.48
N LEU A 214 20.68 -3.55 -7.76
CA LEU A 214 21.46 -4.10 -6.65
C LEU A 214 22.57 -5.05 -7.13
N VAL A 215 22.38 -5.73 -8.27
CA VAL A 215 23.33 -6.76 -8.74
C VAL A 215 24.62 -6.12 -9.28
N GLN A 216 24.52 -4.95 -9.92
CA GLN A 216 25.67 -4.21 -10.47
C GLN A 216 26.59 -3.59 -9.41
N GLY A 217 26.25 -3.66 -8.12
CA GLY A 217 27.02 -3.05 -7.02
C GLY A 217 28.05 -3.95 -6.36
N THR A 218 28.31 -5.17 -6.88
CA THR A 218 29.08 -6.22 -6.18
C THR A 218 30.32 -6.72 -6.95
N GLU A 219 30.69 -6.08 -8.06
CA GLU A 219 31.93 -6.38 -8.80
C GLU A 219 32.92 -5.22 -8.67
N VAL A 220 33.78 -5.27 -7.64
CA VAL A 220 35.03 -4.48 -7.51
C VAL A 220 36.09 -5.35 -6.83
#